data_AF-A0A2S2DXB9-F1
#
_entry.id   AF-A0A2S2DXB9-F1
#
_cell.length_a   1.000
_cell.length_b   1.000
_cell.length_c   1.000
_cell.angle_alpha   90.00
_cell.angle_beta   90.00
_cell.angle_gamma   90.00
#
_symmetry.space_group_name_H-M   'P 1'
#
loop_
_entity.id
_entity.type
_entity.pdbx_description
1 polymer ?
#
loop_
_entity_poly.entity_id
_entity_poly.type
_entity_poly.pdbx_seq_one_letter_code
_entity_poly.pdbx_strand_id
1 'polypeptide(L)'
;MGLFDNNRLIDLLSNYLKTQFELVKLDIQERIEELLTRIFTFFLTAFAVLITLFFALMALANFLNAYLESTYLGYLIVAGMSAIISLILVSNLKKQEKKVEVEESNSLETEEDIES
;
A
#
# COMPACT_ATOMS: atom_id res chain seq x y z
N MET A 1 20.19 39.51 -45.50
CA MET A 1 20.91 38.73 -44.48
C MET A 1 20.56 39.34 -43.13
N GLY A 2 19.99 38.54 -42.24
CA GLY A 2 19.53 38.98 -40.92
C GLY A 2 18.34 38.16 -40.41
N LEU A 3 18.33 36.84 -40.66
CA LEU A 3 17.29 35.94 -40.13
C LEU A 3 17.60 35.51 -38.67
N PHE A 4 18.66 36.08 -38.09
CA PHE A 4 19.19 35.77 -36.77
C PHE A 4 19.20 37.04 -35.91
N ASP A 5 18.02 37.61 -35.66
CA ASP A 5 17.87 38.54 -34.54
C ASP A 5 17.92 37.69 -33.27
N ASN A 6 19.08 37.67 -32.62
CA ASN A 6 19.34 36.93 -31.36
C ASN A 6 18.21 37.15 -30.34
N ASN A 7 17.69 38.38 -30.24
CA ASN A 7 16.56 38.71 -29.38
C ASN A 7 15.27 37.96 -29.73
N ARG A 8 14.98 37.69 -31.00
CA ARG A 8 13.78 36.93 -31.41
C ARG A 8 13.91 35.45 -31.06
N LEU A 9 15.10 34.88 -31.21
CA LEU A 9 15.38 33.49 -30.82
C LEU A 9 15.29 33.33 -29.30
N ILE A 10 15.83 34.30 -28.56
CA ILE A 10 15.73 34.33 -27.09
C ILE A 10 14.27 34.49 -26.65
N ASP A 11 13.47 35.32 -27.32
CA ASP A 11 12.07 35.53 -26.98
C ASP A 11 11.21 34.30 -27.30
N LEU A 12 11.42 33.65 -28.45
CA LEU A 12 10.76 32.38 -28.79
C LEU A 12 11.16 31.25 -27.83
N LEU A 13 12.43 31.15 -27.47
CA LEU A 13 12.94 30.17 -26.51
C LEU A 13 12.37 30.42 -25.12
N SER A 14 12.29 31.68 -24.67
CA SER A 14 11.70 32.06 -23.40
C SER A 14 10.21 31.72 -23.34
N ASN A 15 9.46 32.05 -24.38
CA ASN A 15 8.04 31.69 -24.48
C ASN A 15 7.84 30.17 -24.48
N TYR A 16 8.67 29.42 -25.22
CA TYR A 16 8.64 27.97 -25.23
C TYR A 16 8.94 27.39 -23.84
N LEU A 17 10.00 27.85 -23.17
CA LEU A 17 10.34 27.41 -21.82
C LEU A 17 9.23 27.73 -20.83
N LYS A 18 8.61 28.91 -20.94
CA LYS A 18 7.48 29.31 -20.11
C LYS A 18 6.29 28.36 -20.29
N THR A 19 5.94 28.01 -21.53
CA THR A 19 4.90 27.01 -21.82
C THR A 19 5.28 25.63 -21.27
N GLN A 20 6.54 25.22 -21.39
CA GLN A 20 6.99 23.94 -20.83
C GLN A 20 6.89 23.91 -19.30
N PHE A 21 7.23 25.00 -18.61
CA PHE A 21 7.04 25.09 -17.16
C PHE A 21 5.56 25.05 -16.76
N GLU A 22 4.69 25.67 -17.55
CA GLU A 22 3.24 25.65 -17.32
C GLU A 22 2.67 24.24 -17.49
N LEU A 23 3.09 23.52 -18.53
CA LEU A 23 2.73 22.11 -18.76
C LEU A 23 3.25 21.22 -17.62
N VAL A 24 4.52 21.35 -17.22
CA VAL A 24 5.10 20.58 -16.11
C VAL A 24 4.36 20.83 -14.79
N LYS A 25 3.99 22.09 -14.52
CA LYS A 25 3.21 22.43 -13.32
C LYS A 25 1.83 21.78 -13.35
N LEU A 26 1.17 21.78 -14.51
CA LEU A 26 -0.13 21.15 -14.69
C LEU A 26 -0.04 19.64 -14.49
N ASP A 27 0.94 18.99 -15.12
CA ASP A 27 1.19 17.54 -15.00
C ASP A 27 1.46 17.12 -13.55
N ILE A 28 2.23 17.92 -12.81
CA ILE A 28 2.50 17.68 -11.39
C ILE A 28 1.20 17.80 -10.58
N GLN A 29 0.38 18.82 -10.85
CA GLN A 29 -0.90 19.00 -10.16
C GLN A 29 -1.84 17.82 -10.41
N GLU A 30 -2.02 17.42 -11.67
CA GLU A 30 -2.88 16.29 -12.03
C GLU A 30 -2.41 14.99 -11.36
N ARG A 31 -1.10 14.69 -11.41
CA ARG A 31 -0.54 13.50 -10.76
C ARG A 31 -0.71 13.53 -9.24
N ILE A 32 -0.55 14.69 -8.61
CA ILE A 32 -0.78 14.84 -7.17
C ILE A 32 -2.25 14.63 -6.84
N GLU A 33 -3.17 15.21 -7.61
CA GLU A 33 -4.62 15.06 -7.39
C GLU A 33 -5.07 13.60 -7.55
N GLU A 34 -4.56 12.89 -8.57
CA GLU A 34 -4.84 11.47 -8.76
C GLU A 34 -4.29 10.61 -7.62
N LEU A 35 -3.03 10.82 -7.23
CA LEU A 35 -2.41 10.09 -6.12
C LEU A 35 -3.12 10.39 -4.80
N LEU A 36 -3.43 11.66 -4.53
CA LEU A 36 -4.10 12.08 -3.30
C LEU A 36 -5.49 11.46 -3.22
N THR A 37 -6.26 11.49 -4.32
CA THR A 37 -7.60 10.88 -4.38
C THR A 37 -7.53 9.37 -4.14
N ARG A 38 -6.58 8.68 -4.78
CA ARG A 38 -6.40 7.24 -4.60
C ARG A 38 -6.01 6.88 -3.18
N ILE A 39 -5.04 7.59 -2.59
CA ILE A 39 -4.58 7.36 -1.23
C ILE A 39 -5.69 7.66 -0.23
N PHE A 40 -6.40 8.77 -0.42
CA PHE A 40 -7.48 9.20 0.47
C PHE A 40 -8.65 8.21 0.46
N THR A 41 -9.11 7.77 -0.72
CA THR A 41 -10.20 6.79 -0.83
C THR A 41 -9.80 5.43 -0.27
N PHE A 42 -8.57 4.97 -0.53
CA PHE A 42 -8.04 3.73 0.06
C PHE A 42 -7.96 3.84 1.58
N PHE A 43 -7.39 4.92 2.10
CA PHE A 43 -7.26 5.15 3.54
C PHE A 43 -8.62 5.22 4.23
N LEU A 44 -9.57 5.97 3.66
CA LEU A 44 -10.91 6.11 4.23
C LEU A 44 -11.66 4.77 4.27
N THR A 45 -11.53 3.97 3.20
CA THR A 45 -12.14 2.64 3.12
C THR A 45 -11.49 1.68 4.13
N ALA A 46 -10.15 1.62 4.17
CA ALA A 46 -9.41 0.79 5.11
C ALA A 46 -9.73 1.18 6.57
N PHE A 47 -9.83 2.47 6.85
CA PHE A 47 -10.18 2.99 8.17
C PHE A 47 -11.61 2.62 8.56
N ALA A 48 -12.58 2.75 7.65
CA ALA A 48 -13.96 2.35 7.90
C ALA A 48 -14.08 0.85 8.18
N VAL A 49 -13.37 0.01 7.42
CA VAL A 49 -13.31 -1.44 7.65
C VAL A 49 -12.68 -1.75 9.01
N LEU A 50 -11.58 -1.08 9.34
CA LEU A 50 -10.86 -1.30 10.60
C LEU A 50 -11.72 -0.92 11.82
N ILE A 51 -12.43 0.21 11.76
CA ILE A 51 -13.38 0.61 12.81
C ILE A 51 -14.51 -0.40 12.92
N THR A 52 -15.11 -0.78 11.79
CA THR A 52 -16.23 -1.75 11.79
C THR A 52 -15.81 -3.07 12.42
N LEU A 53 -14.62 -3.56 12.07
CA LEU A 53 -14.05 -4.78 12.63
C LEU A 53 -13.77 -4.64 14.13
N PHE A 54 -13.21 -3.51 14.55
CA PHE A 54 -12.97 -3.22 15.97
C PHE A 54 -14.27 -3.26 16.78
N PHE A 55 -15.33 -2.60 16.31
CA PHE A 55 -16.63 -2.63 16.95
C PHE A 55 -17.26 -4.03 16.92
N ALA A 56 -17.09 -4.81 15.85
CA ALA A 56 -17.57 -6.18 15.79
C ALA A 56 -16.89 -7.08 16.85
N LEU A 57 -15.57 -6.96 17.03
CA LEU A 57 -14.84 -7.67 18.08
C LEU A 57 -15.29 -7.24 19.48
N MET A 58 -15.49 -5.93 19.69
CA MET A 58 -15.98 -5.40 20.96
C MET A 58 -17.40 -5.91 21.27
N ALA A 59 -18.28 -5.93 20.27
CA ALA A 59 -19.63 -6.47 20.40
C ALA A 59 -19.60 -7.96 20.73
N LEU A 60 -18.74 -8.73 20.07
CA LEU A 60 -18.57 -10.16 20.35
C LEU A 60 -18.06 -10.41 21.77
N ALA A 61 -17.08 -9.63 22.22
CA ALA A 61 -16.56 -9.71 23.58
C ALA A 61 -17.65 -9.37 24.61
N ASN A 62 -18.45 -8.33 24.34
CA ASN A 62 -19.54 -7.93 25.22
C ASN A 62 -20.68 -8.97 25.27
N PHE A 63 -20.98 -9.61 24.13
CA PHE A 63 -21.90 -10.74 24.08
C PHE A 63 -21.42 -11.92 24.93
N LEU A 64 -20.12 -12.25 24.84
CA LEU A 64 -19.52 -13.27 25.70
C LEU A 64 -19.55 -12.89 27.18
N ASN A 65 -19.26 -11.63 27.52
CA ASN A 65 -19.32 -11.13 28.89
C ASN A 65 -20.72 -11.29 29.50
N ALA A 66 -21.77 -11.00 28.72
CA ALA A 66 -23.15 -11.17 29.15
C ALA A 66 -23.50 -12.64 29.41
N TYR A 67 -22.97 -13.57 28.60
CA TYR A 67 -23.19 -15.00 28.79
C TYR A 67 -22.41 -15.58 29.99
N LEU A 68 -21.22 -15.04 30.28
CA LEU A 68 -20.37 -15.48 31.39
C LEU A 68 -20.66 -14.76 32.72
N GLU A 69 -21.63 -13.83 32.76
CA GLU A 69 -21.92 -12.95 33.90
C GLU A 69 -20.68 -12.24 34.46
N SER A 70 -19.70 -11.96 33.61
CA SER A 70 -18.41 -11.39 34.01
C SER A 70 -18.02 -10.23 33.11
N THR A 71 -17.57 -9.13 33.70
CA THR A 71 -17.26 -7.88 32.99
C THR A 71 -16.05 -7.95 32.07
N TYR A 72 -15.13 -8.91 32.30
CA TYR A 72 -13.80 -8.89 31.67
C TYR A 72 -13.43 -10.18 30.90
N LEU A 73 -14.09 -11.30 31.18
CA LEU A 73 -13.68 -12.61 30.64
C LEU A 73 -13.88 -12.73 29.13
N GLY A 74 -14.94 -12.16 28.58
CA GLY A 74 -15.22 -12.12 27.15
C GLY A 74 -14.16 -11.34 26.36
N TYR A 75 -13.62 -10.25 26.92
CA TYR A 75 -12.49 -9.55 26.31
C TYR A 75 -11.22 -10.40 26.30
N LEU A 76 -10.94 -11.13 27.38
CA LEU A 76 -9.77 -12.00 27.49
C LEU A 76 -9.81 -13.16 26.48
N ILE A 77 -10.99 -13.78 26.31
CA ILE A 77 -11.21 -14.86 25.34
C ILE A 77 -11.05 -14.35 23.90
N VAL A 78 -11.68 -13.23 23.56
CA VAL A 78 -11.58 -12.64 22.21
C VAL A 78 -10.15 -12.19 21.92
N ALA A 79 -9.46 -11.61 22.89
CA ALA A 79 -8.05 -11.26 22.77
C ALA A 79 -7.19 -12.51 22.52
N GLY A 80 -7.37 -13.57 23.30
CA GLY A 80 -6.65 -14.84 23.12
C GLY A 80 -6.88 -15.47 21.75
N MET A 81 -8.13 -15.53 21.29
CA MET A 81 -8.46 -16.02 19.94
C MET A 81 -7.80 -15.17 18.85
N SER A 82 -7.88 -13.84 18.96
CA SER A 82 -7.29 -12.94 17.97
C SER A 82 -5.77 -13.05 17.92
N ALA A 83 -5.12 -13.32 19.06
CA ALA A 83 -3.67 -13.55 19.14
C ALA A 83 -3.26 -14.87 18.45
N ILE A 84 -4.03 -15.94 18.67
CA ILE A 84 -3.78 -17.24 18.01
C ILE A 84 -3.92 -17.11 16.49
N ILE A 85 -4.99 -16.46 16.02
CA ILE A 85 -5.22 -16.22 14.59
C ILE A 85 -4.06 -15.40 14.00
N SER A 86 -3.64 -14.34 14.69
CA SER A 86 -2.52 -13.50 14.27
C SER A 86 -1.20 -14.30 14.19
N LEU A 87 -0.94 -15.18 15.16
CA LEU A 87 0.25 -16.03 15.17
C LEU A 87 0.27 -17.01 13.98
N ILE A 88 -0.88 -17.62 13.68
CA ILE A 88 -1.04 -18.52 12.53
C ILE A 88 -0.82 -17.78 11.21
N LEU A 89 -1.37 -16.57 11.09
CA LEU A 89 -1.23 -15.75 9.90
C LEU A 89 0.24 -15.38 9.66
N VAL A 90 0.93 -14.87 10.68
CA VAL A 90 2.37 -14.52 10.60
C VAL A 90 3.21 -15.74 10.23
N SER A 91 2.89 -16.91 10.78
CA SER A 91 3.60 -18.17 10.47
C SER A 91 3.38 -18.61 9.01
N ASN A 92 2.18 -18.41 8.47
CA ASN A 92 1.88 -18.71 7.06
C ASN A 92 2.60 -17.75 6.10
N LEU A 93 2.66 -16.45 6.43
CA LEU A 93 3.37 -15.47 5.60
C LEU A 93 4.87 -15.78 5.55
N LYS A 94 5.49 -16.12 6.68
CA LYS A 94 6.89 -16.60 6.73
C LYS A 94 7.12 -17.86 5.90
N LYS A 95 6.11 -18.74 5.82
CA LYS A 95 6.17 -19.97 5.03
C LYS A 95 6.13 -19.67 3.53
N GLN A 96 5.42 -18.63 3.10
CA GLN A 96 5.35 -18.22 1.69
C GLN A 96 6.67 -17.61 1.22
N GLU A 97 7.28 -16.72 2.00
CA GLU A 97 8.61 -16.14 1.68
C GLU A 97 9.68 -17.23 1.53
N LYS A 98 9.68 -18.21 2.45
CA LYS A 98 10.62 -19.34 2.41
C LYS A 98 10.34 -20.32 1.26
N LYS A 99 9.10 -20.39 0.77
CA LYS A 99 8.74 -21.27 -0.34
C LYS A 99 9.15 -20.67 -1.69
N VAL A 100 9.10 -19.34 -1.81
CA VAL A 100 9.57 -18.61 -2.99
C VAL A 100 11.10 -18.66 -3.09
N GLU A 101 11.83 -18.47 -1.98
CA GLU A 101 13.31 -18.50 -1.97
C GLU A 101 13.89 -19.90 -2.29
N VAL A 102 13.23 -20.98 -1.83
CA VAL A 102 13.67 -22.37 -2.10
C VAL A 102 13.33 -22.81 -3.53
N GLU A 103 12.28 -22.26 -4.14
CA GLU A 103 11.90 -22.57 -5.53
C GLU A 103 12.82 -21.85 -6.53
N GLU A 104 13.30 -20.64 -6.19
CA GLU A 104 14.25 -19.86 -6.99
C GLU A 104 15.70 -20.43 -6.93
N SER A 105 16.14 -20.95 -5.78
CA SER A 105 17.46 -21.61 -5.67
C SER A 105 17.52 -22.94 -6.42
N ASN A 106 16.43 -23.72 -6.40
CA ASN A 106 16.38 -25.05 -7.01
C ASN A 106 16.23 -24.99 -8.55
N SER A 107 15.74 -23.87 -9.11
CA SER A 107 15.76 -23.62 -10.56
C SER A 107 17.14 -23.24 -11.09
N LEU A 108 17.97 -22.57 -10.28
CA LEU A 108 19.32 -22.15 -10.68
C LEU A 108 20.34 -23.30 -10.67
N GLU A 109 20.24 -24.23 -9.72
CA GLU A 109 21.07 -25.45 -9.73
C GLU A 109 20.74 -26.39 -10.91
N THR A 110 19.50 -26.38 -11.42
CA THR A 110 19.11 -27.26 -12.53
C THR A 110 19.61 -26.76 -13.90
N GLU A 111 19.89 -25.46 -14.06
CA GLU A 111 20.45 -24.91 -15.31
C GLU A 111 21.98 -25.08 -15.42
N GLU A 112 22.74 -25.08 -14.31
CA GLU A 112 24.20 -25.28 -14.34
C GLU A 112 24.61 -26.73 -14.67
N ASP A 113 23.79 -27.73 -14.31
CA ASP A 113 24.08 -29.15 -14.58
C ASP A 113 23.80 -29.59 -16.05
N ILE A 114 23.15 -28.75 -16.86
CA ILE A 114 22.84 -29.06 -18.27
C ILE A 114 23.94 -28.53 -19.22
N GLU A 115 24.79 -27.61 -18.76
CA GLU A 115 25.82 -26.95 -19.57
C GLU A 115 27.26 -27.48 -19.31
N SER A 116 27.43 -28.52 -18.50
CA SER A 116 28.72 -29.22 -18.25
C SER A 116 28.90 -30.51 -19.05
#